data_AF-A0A519D2H8-F1
#
_entry.id   AF-A0A519D2H8-F1
#
_cell.length_a   1.000
_cell.length_b   1.000
_cell.length_c   1.000
_cell.angle_alpha   90.00
_cell.angle_beta   90.00
_cell.angle_gamma   90.00
#
_symmetry.space_group_name_H-M   'P 1'
#
loop_
_entity.id
_entity.type
_entity.pdbx_description
1 polymer ?
#
loop_
_entity_poly.entity_id
_entity_poly.type
_entity_poly.pdbx_seq_one_letter_code
_entity_poly.pdbx_strand_id
1 'polypeptide(L)'
;MTKIIFLDEIPKNIEILKQKNSKIFALNFEVEKYLRNKNIIPTDVSGWINWEDFMLIDTIAINIPMKWGLMKNIGEGIEFKGINLSLLIEKELFLSLLPIIHKIILVDKIIEKTNPKVAVIDENNNTYFGKILKNILKTNNIKTENIEMNKSNGEEFKGDKITFGIDFLGKTFDITLKRKYFFILKDLVEKYWDIKFKINNLKRNIKENQKKSILLLDFQLINYYSFLKGLSDENYNLIFLNSRRPIIWNQESFKISKNINLKKIQLEKKYDYKESKNQTIKIKKYLDEIQDESIFHIKKYNFSEIFKLIILELIEKRISEIVMTICSFEEKLKTQKFDMILTLDDSQLFERSVIFSCKKNNIPIIMMQNGDV
;
A
#
# COMPACT_ATOMS: atom_id res chain seq x y z
N MET A 1 35.88 24.01 6.68
CA MET A 1 34.78 24.02 5.69
C MET A 1 33.83 22.91 6.11
N THR A 2 32.55 23.21 6.38
CA THR A 2 31.61 22.19 6.86
C THR A 2 31.30 21.23 5.72
N LYS A 3 31.83 20.00 5.84
CA LYS A 3 31.55 18.88 4.96
C LYS A 3 30.59 17.94 5.68
N ILE A 4 29.53 17.54 5.00
CA ILE A 4 28.55 16.60 5.55
C ILE A 4 28.43 15.37 4.67
N ILE A 5 28.07 14.24 5.26
CA ILE A 5 27.88 12.97 4.56
C ILE A 5 26.45 12.51 4.81
N PHE A 6 25.66 12.35 3.76
CA PHE A 6 24.32 11.78 3.84
C PHE A 6 24.36 10.31 3.47
N LEU A 7 23.81 9.46 4.33
CA LEU A 7 23.73 8.02 4.11
C LEU A 7 22.26 7.57 4.20
N ASP A 8 21.68 7.24 3.05
CA ASP A 8 20.38 6.54 2.95
C ASP A 8 20.57 5.03 2.72
N GLU A 9 21.76 4.61 2.34
CA GLU A 9 22.11 3.19 2.14
C GLU A 9 23.43 2.85 2.85
N ILE A 10 23.70 1.54 2.97
CA ILE A 10 24.92 1.04 3.58
C ILE A 10 26.09 1.22 2.58
N PRO A 11 27.16 1.96 2.96
CA PRO A 11 28.32 2.14 2.10
C PRO A 11 29.09 0.85 1.87
N LYS A 12 29.66 0.70 0.66
CA LYS A 12 30.59 -0.39 0.36
C LYS A 12 31.88 -0.26 1.15
N ASN A 13 32.44 0.96 1.17
CA ASN A 13 33.71 1.23 1.85
C ASN A 13 33.50 2.20 3.02
N ILE A 14 33.61 1.65 4.23
CA ILE A 14 33.40 2.39 5.47
C ILE A 14 34.57 3.33 5.81
N GLU A 15 35.75 3.13 5.22
CA GLU A 15 36.94 3.94 5.51
C GLU A 15 36.77 5.38 5.01
N ILE A 16 35.95 5.58 3.97
CA ILE A 16 35.61 6.90 3.43
C ILE A 16 34.90 7.76 4.50
N LEU A 17 34.24 7.13 5.48
CA LEU A 17 33.55 7.82 6.56
C LEU A 17 34.49 8.30 7.68
N LYS A 18 35.74 7.83 7.72
CA LYS A 18 36.73 8.21 8.76
C LYS A 18 37.44 9.55 8.47
N GLN A 19 36.95 10.34 7.51
CA GLN A 19 37.53 11.63 7.16
C GLN A 19 37.42 12.62 8.34
N LYS A 20 38.56 13.21 8.73
CA LYS A 20 38.59 14.28 9.75
C LYS A 20 37.73 15.47 9.29
N ASN A 21 36.93 16.02 10.20
CA ASN A 21 36.08 17.22 10.02
C ASN A 21 34.79 17.04 9.20
N SER A 22 34.30 15.81 9.00
CA SER A 22 32.99 15.55 8.38
C SER A 22 31.92 15.18 9.41
N LYS A 23 30.69 15.66 9.25
CA LYS A 23 29.52 15.19 10.02
C LYS A 23 28.76 14.15 9.20
N ILE A 24 28.49 12.99 9.80
CA ILE A 24 27.76 11.90 9.15
C ILE A 24 26.30 11.96 9.59
N PHE A 25 25.37 11.87 8.64
CA PHE A 25 23.94 11.83 8.88
C PHE A 25 23.36 10.54 8.32
N ALA A 26 22.92 9.66 9.22
CA ALA A 26 22.12 8.49 8.86
C ALA A 26 20.67 8.93 8.63
N LEU A 27 20.12 8.64 7.46
CA LEU A 27 18.78 9.07 7.07
C LEU A 27 17.68 8.04 7.35
N ASN A 28 18.06 6.86 7.83
CA ASN A 28 17.15 5.83 8.30
C ASN A 28 17.78 4.97 9.41
N PHE A 29 16.91 4.24 10.11
CA PHE A 29 17.29 3.42 11.25
C PHE A 29 18.24 2.26 10.89
N GLU A 30 18.10 1.68 9.70
CA GLU A 30 18.96 0.55 9.28
C GLU A 30 20.42 1.01 9.12
N VAL A 31 20.63 2.15 8.47
CA VAL A 31 21.94 2.78 8.32
C VAL A 31 22.49 3.19 9.67
N GLU A 32 21.68 3.82 10.54
CA GLU A 32 22.12 4.21 11.88
C GLU A 32 22.61 3.01 12.69
N LYS A 33 21.81 1.93 12.72
CA LYS A 33 22.14 0.68 13.40
C LYS A 33 23.42 0.07 12.83
N TYR A 34 23.59 0.07 11.51
CA TYR A 34 24.80 -0.42 10.85
C TYR A 34 26.05 0.37 11.28
N LEU A 35 25.99 1.70 11.27
CA LEU A 35 27.11 2.56 11.65
C LEU A 35 27.51 2.35 13.12
N ARG A 36 26.53 2.29 14.02
CA ARG A 36 26.77 2.04 15.45
C ARG A 36 27.42 0.68 15.69
N ASN A 37 27.00 -0.37 14.97
CA ASN A 37 27.64 -1.69 15.01
C ASN A 37 29.09 -1.68 14.51
N LYS A 38 29.48 -0.67 13.74
CA LYS A 38 30.85 -0.45 13.24
C LYS A 38 31.62 0.59 14.06
N ASN A 39 31.11 0.98 15.23
CA ASN A 39 31.68 2.00 16.11
C ASN A 39 31.83 3.38 15.43
N ILE A 40 30.99 3.68 14.44
CA ILE A 40 30.87 5.01 13.83
C ILE A 40 29.64 5.67 14.42
N ILE A 41 29.84 6.81 15.08
CA ILE A 41 28.76 7.56 15.73
C ILE A 41 28.23 8.58 14.73
N PRO A 42 27.02 8.38 14.15
CA PRO A 42 26.40 9.40 13.33
C PRO A 42 26.01 10.61 14.20
N THR A 43 25.83 11.75 13.54
CA THR A 43 25.34 12.97 14.18
C THR A 43 23.92 12.73 14.67
N ASP A 44 23.68 12.99 15.95
CA ASP A 44 22.34 12.89 16.53
C ASP A 44 21.46 14.04 16.03
N VAL A 45 20.33 13.67 15.43
CA VAL A 45 19.32 14.58 14.86
C VAL A 45 17.94 14.35 15.48
N SER A 46 17.83 13.52 16.52
CA SER A 46 16.56 13.13 17.15
C SER A 46 15.70 14.32 17.58
N GLY A 47 16.33 15.40 18.07
CA GLY A 47 15.65 16.63 18.47
C GLY A 47 15.54 17.71 17.38
N TRP A 48 15.81 17.40 16.11
CA TRP A 48 15.82 18.41 15.04
C TRP A 48 14.50 18.58 14.29
N ILE A 49 13.63 17.56 14.36
CA ILE A 49 12.26 17.59 13.85
C ILE A 49 11.34 17.89 15.04
N ASN A 50 10.57 18.97 14.95
CA ASN A 50 9.61 19.35 15.99
C ASN A 50 8.18 18.91 15.64
N TRP A 51 7.22 19.20 16.52
CA TRP A 51 5.82 18.87 16.30
C TRP A 51 5.22 19.48 15.02
N GLU A 52 5.56 20.73 14.70
CA GLU A 52 5.09 21.40 13.47
C GLU A 52 5.63 20.72 12.22
N ASP A 53 6.88 20.25 12.26
CA ASP A 53 7.49 19.48 11.18
C ASP A 53 6.76 18.13 11.00
N PHE A 54 6.38 17.44 12.09
CA PHE A 54 5.58 16.22 12.01
C PHE A 54 4.19 16.48 11.39
N MET A 55 3.51 17.55 11.82
CA MET A 55 2.24 17.95 11.21
C MET A 55 2.38 18.27 9.72
N LEU A 56 3.47 18.93 9.31
CA LEU A 56 3.77 19.21 7.91
C LEU A 56 4.00 17.92 7.11
N ILE A 57 4.79 16.98 7.65
CA ILE A 57 5.06 15.68 7.04
C ILE A 57 3.74 14.94 6.79
N ASP A 58 2.90 14.80 7.81
CA ASP A 58 1.62 14.10 7.70
C ASP A 58 0.69 14.79 6.70
N THR A 59 0.62 16.12 6.76
CA THR A 59 -0.23 16.92 5.86
C THR A 59 0.16 16.70 4.40
N ILE A 60 1.46 16.75 4.08
CA ILE A 60 1.93 16.54 2.70
C ILE A 60 1.71 15.07 2.28
N ALA A 61 2.04 14.13 3.17
CA ALA A 61 1.92 12.69 2.90
C ALA A 61 0.47 12.28 2.63
N ILE A 62 -0.51 12.95 3.24
CA ILE A 62 -1.95 12.75 3.00
C ILE A 62 -2.42 13.51 1.76
N ASN A 63 -2.01 14.77 1.60
CA ASN A 63 -2.49 15.64 0.53
C ASN A 63 -2.13 15.13 -0.86
N ILE A 64 -0.90 14.67 -1.07
CA ILE A 64 -0.47 14.18 -2.39
C ILE A 64 -1.37 13.01 -2.83
N PRO A 65 -1.50 11.89 -2.09
CA PRO A 65 -2.37 10.78 -2.44
C PRO A 65 -3.83 11.14 -2.65
N MET A 66 -4.38 12.05 -1.83
CA MET A 66 -5.79 12.43 -1.93
C MET A 66 -6.08 13.36 -3.10
N LYS A 67 -5.16 14.26 -3.46
CA LYS A 67 -5.45 15.39 -4.36
C LYS A 67 -4.96 15.19 -5.78
N TRP A 68 -3.92 14.37 -6.01
CA TRP A 68 -3.31 14.26 -7.34
C TRP A 68 -4.33 13.87 -8.43
N GLY A 69 -5.28 12.98 -8.10
CA GLY A 69 -6.36 12.55 -9.00
C GLY A 69 -7.69 13.26 -8.78
N LEU A 70 -7.71 14.40 -8.08
CA LEU A 70 -8.91 15.23 -7.91
C LEU A 70 -8.75 16.63 -8.52
N MET A 71 -7.67 16.86 -9.28
CA MET A 71 -7.43 18.14 -9.93
C MET A 71 -8.48 18.37 -11.02
N LYS A 72 -9.42 19.28 -10.72
CA LYS A 72 -10.68 19.53 -11.46
C LYS A 72 -10.52 19.92 -12.93
N ASN A 73 -9.30 20.24 -13.37
CA ASN A 73 -9.08 20.82 -14.69
C ASN A 73 -8.84 19.78 -15.79
N ILE A 74 -8.85 18.48 -15.47
CA ILE A 74 -8.50 17.42 -16.43
C ILE A 74 -9.51 16.26 -16.26
N GLY A 75 -10.46 16.16 -17.18
CA GLY A 75 -11.52 15.14 -17.17
C GLY A 75 -11.01 13.72 -17.51
N GLU A 76 -11.83 12.72 -17.14
CA GLU A 76 -11.91 11.30 -17.58
C GLU A 76 -10.65 10.41 -17.62
N GLY A 77 -9.42 10.94 -17.60
CA GLY A 77 -8.18 10.19 -17.83
C GLY A 77 -7.79 9.22 -16.71
N ILE A 78 -8.41 9.35 -15.54
CA ILE A 78 -8.14 8.55 -14.34
C ILE A 78 -9.36 7.77 -13.87
N GLU A 79 -10.45 7.80 -14.63
CA GLU A 79 -11.67 7.06 -14.30
C GLU A 79 -11.77 5.76 -15.10
N PHE A 80 -12.16 4.69 -14.43
CA PHE A 80 -12.48 3.42 -15.07
C PHE A 80 -13.83 2.93 -14.56
N LYS A 81 -14.79 2.77 -15.48
CA LYS A 81 -16.16 2.35 -15.18
C LYS A 81 -16.84 3.23 -14.11
N GLY A 82 -16.56 4.53 -14.10
CA GLY A 82 -17.09 5.49 -13.13
C GLY A 82 -16.44 5.42 -11.75
N ILE A 83 -15.28 4.76 -11.64
CA ILE A 83 -14.46 4.70 -10.41
C ILE A 83 -13.18 5.49 -10.67
N ASN A 84 -12.90 6.48 -9.81
CA ASN A 84 -11.64 7.22 -9.84
C ASN A 84 -10.49 6.32 -9.33
N LEU A 85 -9.58 5.96 -10.23
CA LEU A 85 -8.48 5.05 -9.97
C LEU A 85 -7.46 5.60 -8.96
N SER A 86 -7.38 6.93 -8.80
CA SER A 86 -6.46 7.54 -7.83
C SER A 86 -6.78 7.16 -6.39
N LEU A 87 -8.08 7.01 -6.09
CA LEU A 87 -8.55 6.58 -4.77
C LEU A 87 -8.11 5.14 -4.48
N LEU A 88 -7.99 4.27 -5.49
CA LEU A 88 -7.68 2.86 -5.23
C LEU A 88 -6.24 2.61 -4.75
N ILE A 89 -5.32 3.54 -5.03
CA ILE A 89 -3.92 3.45 -4.62
C ILE A 89 -3.53 4.40 -3.48
N GLU A 90 -4.47 5.23 -3.00
CA GLU A 90 -4.25 6.30 -2.02
C GLU A 90 -3.46 5.83 -0.78
N LYS A 91 -3.91 4.75 -0.13
CA LYS A 91 -3.25 4.21 1.08
C LYS A 91 -1.83 3.75 0.80
N GLU A 92 -1.63 3.01 -0.28
CA GLU A 92 -0.31 2.48 -0.61
C GLU A 92 0.66 3.60 -0.98
N LEU A 93 0.16 4.62 -1.68
CA LEU A 93 0.92 5.82 -2.00
C LEU A 93 1.27 6.60 -0.73
N PHE A 94 0.32 6.84 0.18
CA PHE A 94 0.57 7.45 1.50
C PHE A 94 1.69 6.72 2.25
N LEU A 95 1.58 5.40 2.39
CA LEU A 95 2.58 4.58 3.10
C LEU A 95 3.97 4.61 2.47
N SER A 96 4.04 4.89 1.17
CA SER A 96 5.30 4.96 0.41
C SER A 96 5.91 6.36 0.48
N LEU A 97 5.08 7.41 0.44
CA LEU A 97 5.52 8.81 0.49
C LEU A 97 5.91 9.26 1.89
N LEU A 98 5.24 8.77 2.93
CA LEU A 98 5.51 9.17 4.33
C LEU A 98 7.00 9.12 4.71
N PRO A 99 7.74 8.00 4.53
CA PRO A 99 9.16 7.96 4.85
C PRO A 99 10.01 8.85 3.93
N ILE A 100 9.61 9.04 2.67
CA ILE A 100 10.32 9.93 1.73
C ILE A 100 10.20 11.39 2.18
N ILE A 101 8.99 11.83 2.51
CA ILE A 101 8.69 13.20 2.96
C ILE A 101 9.38 13.48 4.28
N HIS A 102 9.35 12.54 5.23
CA HIS A 102 10.11 12.66 6.47
C HIS A 102 11.60 12.92 6.20
N LYS A 103 12.22 12.15 5.30
CA LYS A 103 13.62 12.35 4.92
C LYS A 103 13.87 13.70 4.23
N ILE A 104 12.94 14.19 3.40
CA ILE A 104 13.04 15.53 2.78
C ILE A 104 13.15 16.61 3.86
N ILE A 105 12.22 16.60 4.82
CA ILE A 105 12.19 17.59 5.91
C ILE A 105 13.44 17.48 6.79
N LEU A 106 13.89 16.26 7.09
CA LEU A 106 15.12 16.05 7.85
C LEU A 106 16.35 16.62 7.15
N VAL A 107 16.52 16.35 5.85
CA VAL A 107 17.67 16.86 5.07
C VAL A 107 17.65 18.39 5.03
N ASP A 108 16.48 18.99 4.82
CA ASP A 108 16.33 20.45 4.81
C ASP A 108 16.74 21.06 6.17
N LYS A 109 16.28 20.50 7.30
CA LYS A 109 16.73 20.91 8.64
C LYS A 109 18.24 20.74 8.85
N ILE A 110 18.82 19.65 8.34
CA ILE A 110 20.26 19.42 8.43
C ILE A 110 21.01 20.52 7.69
N ILE A 111 20.55 20.90 6.50
CA ILE A 111 21.16 21.97 5.71
C ILE A 111 21.03 23.32 6.43
N GLU A 112 19.84 23.66 6.94
CA GLU A 112 19.60 24.89 7.71
C GLU A 112 20.54 25.01 8.92
N LYS A 113 20.70 23.93 9.69
CA LYS A 113 21.50 23.93 10.93
C LYS A 113 23.01 23.83 10.71
N THR A 114 23.45 23.25 9.59
CA THR A 114 24.89 23.00 9.35
C THR A 114 25.52 23.91 8.31
N ASN A 115 24.72 24.56 7.46
CA ASN A 115 25.14 25.40 6.35
C ASN A 115 26.35 24.81 5.59
N PRO A 116 26.22 23.59 5.03
CA PRO A 116 27.33 22.86 4.44
C PRO A 116 27.74 23.49 3.12
N LYS A 117 29.05 23.44 2.81
CA LYS A 117 29.53 23.83 1.46
C LYS A 117 29.70 22.63 0.54
N VAL A 118 29.90 21.45 1.12
CA VAL A 118 30.10 20.19 0.42
C VAL A 118 29.25 19.11 1.09
N ALA A 119 28.51 18.36 0.30
CA ALA A 119 27.79 17.17 0.72
C ALA A 119 28.34 15.95 -0.02
N VAL A 120 28.70 14.92 0.74
CA VAL A 120 29.02 13.60 0.20
C VAL A 120 27.73 12.79 0.17
N ILE A 121 27.38 12.27 -1.00
CA ILE A 121 26.15 11.50 -1.22
C ILE A 121 26.45 10.23 -2.01
N ASP A 122 25.51 9.30 -1.98
CA ASP A 122 25.49 8.21 -2.95
C ASP A 122 25.21 8.77 -4.35
N GLU A 123 25.99 8.32 -5.35
CA GLU A 123 25.75 8.69 -6.74
C GLU A 123 24.49 8.04 -7.32
N ASN A 124 23.91 7.04 -6.63
CA ASN A 124 22.80 6.24 -7.12
C ASN A 124 21.57 7.08 -7.53
N ASN A 125 21.50 7.40 -8.83
CA ASN A 125 20.36 8.04 -9.48
C ASN A 125 19.16 7.10 -9.63
N ASN A 126 19.27 5.83 -9.20
CA ASN A 126 18.23 4.83 -9.43
C ASN A 126 17.15 4.82 -8.34
N THR A 127 17.34 5.53 -7.22
CA THR A 127 16.30 5.67 -6.19
C THR A 127 15.63 7.04 -6.28
N TYR A 128 14.33 7.12 -5.99
CA TYR A 128 13.57 8.35 -5.84
C TYR A 128 14.22 9.26 -4.81
N PHE A 129 14.63 8.71 -3.66
CA PHE A 129 15.25 9.54 -2.63
C PHE A 129 16.63 10.08 -3.05
N GLY A 130 17.42 9.33 -3.82
CA GLY A 130 18.66 9.82 -4.42
C GLY A 130 18.41 11.01 -5.36
N LYS A 131 17.39 10.92 -6.23
CA LYS A 131 16.95 12.03 -7.10
C LYS A 131 16.49 13.25 -6.29
N ILE A 132 15.72 13.03 -5.23
CA ILE A 132 15.23 14.07 -4.30
C ILE A 132 16.41 14.78 -3.63
N LEU A 133 17.34 14.02 -3.06
CA LEU A 133 18.51 14.56 -2.36
C LEU A 133 19.35 15.43 -3.29
N LYS A 134 19.59 14.98 -4.53
CA LYS A 134 20.31 15.78 -5.54
C LYS A 134 19.59 17.08 -5.88
N ASN A 135 18.26 17.05 -6.02
CA ASN A 135 17.45 18.26 -6.24
C ASN A 135 17.58 19.24 -5.06
N ILE A 136 17.45 18.74 -3.81
CA ILE A 136 17.62 19.57 -2.60
C ILE A 136 19.01 20.23 -2.57
N LEU A 137 20.07 19.46 -2.82
CA LEU A 137 21.45 19.97 -2.78
C LEU A 137 21.72 20.99 -3.89
N LYS A 138 21.22 20.73 -5.11
CA LYS A 138 21.31 21.66 -6.25
C LYS A 138 20.60 22.97 -5.94
N THR A 139 19.37 22.92 -5.41
CA THR A 139 18.57 24.11 -5.05
C THR A 139 19.23 24.93 -3.94
N ASN A 140 20.04 24.32 -3.07
CA ASN A 140 20.81 25.01 -2.03
C ASN A 140 22.24 25.41 -2.46
N ASN A 141 22.62 25.21 -3.73
CA ASN A 141 23.98 25.48 -4.24
C ASN A 141 25.11 24.74 -3.46
N ILE A 142 24.84 23.53 -2.97
CA ILE A 142 25.81 22.71 -2.25
C ILE A 142 26.59 21.85 -3.25
N LYS A 143 27.93 21.86 -3.16
CA LYS A 143 28.77 21.00 -4.01
C LYS A 143 28.61 19.54 -3.60
N THR A 144 28.47 18.64 -4.57
CA THR A 144 28.29 17.21 -4.34
C THR A 144 29.58 16.44 -4.61
N GLU A 145 29.97 15.58 -3.68
CA GLU A 145 30.97 14.53 -3.87
C GLU A 145 30.26 13.17 -3.80
N ASN A 146 30.71 12.21 -4.60
CA ASN A 146 30.07 10.91 -4.71
C ASN A 146 30.84 9.83 -3.94
N ILE A 147 30.11 8.87 -3.38
CA ILE A 147 30.66 7.65 -2.77
C ILE A 147 29.92 6.42 -3.27
N GLU A 148 30.63 5.30 -3.38
CA GLU A 148 30.00 4.04 -3.78
C GLU A 148 29.22 3.40 -2.62
N MET A 149 27.93 3.16 -2.83
CA MET A 149 27.08 2.33 -1.97
C MET A 149 26.98 0.89 -2.48
N ASN A 150 26.51 -0.01 -1.61
CA ASN A 150 26.07 -1.32 -2.05
C ASN A 150 24.91 -1.15 -3.03
N LYS A 151 24.81 -2.00 -4.06
CA LYS A 151 23.68 -1.88 -5.01
C LYS A 151 22.37 -2.12 -4.27
N SER A 152 21.49 -1.11 -4.28
CA SER A 152 20.09 -1.30 -3.92
C SER A 152 19.42 -2.22 -4.92
N ASN A 153 18.69 -3.22 -4.43
CA ASN A 153 17.59 -3.78 -5.21
C ASN A 153 16.55 -2.65 -5.30
N GLY A 154 16.10 -2.28 -6.50
CA GLY A 154 15.30 -1.07 -6.75
C GLY A 154 14.07 -0.90 -5.83
N GLU A 155 13.45 0.27 -5.88
CA GLU A 155 12.43 0.66 -4.90
C GLU A 155 11.18 -0.26 -4.93
N GLU A 156 10.85 -0.77 -3.75
CA GLU A 156 9.68 -1.61 -3.50
C GLU A 156 8.59 -0.77 -2.82
N PHE A 157 7.35 -0.92 -3.29
CA PHE A 157 6.19 -0.34 -2.58
C PHE A 157 5.76 -1.25 -1.43
N LYS A 158 5.14 -0.68 -0.39
CA LYS A 158 4.71 -1.47 0.78
C LYS A 158 3.79 -2.65 0.43
N GLY A 159 3.01 -2.57 -0.65
CA GLY A 159 2.14 -3.65 -1.10
C GLY A 159 2.79 -4.66 -2.05
N ASP A 160 4.10 -4.56 -2.35
CA ASP A 160 4.82 -5.52 -3.20
C ASP A 160 5.08 -6.86 -2.47
N LYS A 161 5.09 -6.84 -1.14
CA LYS A 161 5.23 -8.00 -0.27
C LYS A 161 4.06 -8.09 0.71
N ILE A 162 3.65 -9.31 1.02
CA ILE A 162 2.59 -9.60 1.98
C ILE A 162 3.18 -10.46 3.09
N THR A 163 3.03 -9.99 4.33
CA THR A 163 3.42 -10.73 5.53
C THR A 163 2.18 -11.37 6.14
N PHE A 164 2.28 -12.65 6.49
CA PHE A 164 1.22 -13.39 7.16
C PHE A 164 1.82 -14.43 8.12
N GLY A 165 1.14 -14.62 9.25
CA GLY A 165 1.51 -15.61 10.24
C GLY A 165 1.08 -17.03 9.85
N ILE A 166 1.95 -18.01 10.09
CA ILE A 166 1.65 -19.45 10.01
C ILE A 166 1.88 -20.06 11.38
N ASP A 167 0.88 -20.77 11.88
CA ASP A 167 1.01 -21.57 13.10
C ASP A 167 1.62 -22.93 12.77
N PHE A 168 2.80 -23.20 13.33
CA PHE A 168 3.47 -24.49 13.22
C PHE A 168 3.97 -24.94 14.60
N LEU A 169 3.58 -26.14 15.02
CA LEU A 169 3.94 -26.72 16.33
C LEU A 169 3.67 -25.80 17.54
N GLY A 170 2.55 -25.08 17.52
CA GLY A 170 2.15 -24.19 18.62
C GLY A 170 2.92 -22.86 18.67
N LYS A 171 3.73 -22.55 17.66
CA LYS A 171 4.38 -21.24 17.49
C LYS A 171 3.91 -20.59 16.18
N THR A 172 3.63 -19.30 16.24
CA THR A 172 3.30 -18.50 15.07
C THR A 172 4.59 -17.93 14.48
N PHE A 173 4.79 -18.14 13.17
CA PHE A 173 5.91 -17.62 12.41
C PHE A 173 5.39 -16.67 11.33
N ASP A 174 5.91 -15.45 11.29
CA ASP A 174 5.60 -14.52 10.21
C ASP A 174 6.43 -14.84 8.96
N ILE A 175 5.74 -15.03 7.84
CA ILE A 175 6.35 -15.25 6.54
C ILE A 175 6.01 -14.07 5.63
N THR A 176 7.03 -13.50 4.99
CA THR A 176 6.90 -12.43 4.01
C THR A 176 7.15 -12.96 2.61
N LEU A 177 6.15 -12.86 1.72
CA LEU A 177 6.24 -13.31 0.33
C LEU A 177 6.00 -12.14 -0.63
N LYS A 178 6.57 -12.20 -1.85
CA LYS A 178 6.16 -11.29 -2.92
C LYS A 178 4.67 -11.50 -3.24
N ARG A 179 3.94 -10.42 -3.53
CA ARG A 179 2.49 -10.40 -3.78
C ARG A 179 2.01 -11.49 -4.73
N LYS A 180 2.72 -11.70 -5.86
CA LYS A 180 2.40 -12.76 -6.83
C LYS A 180 2.40 -14.16 -6.22
N TYR A 181 3.43 -14.50 -5.45
CA TYR A 181 3.56 -15.83 -4.84
C TYR A 181 2.58 -16.03 -3.70
N PHE A 182 2.30 -14.96 -2.94
CA PHE A 182 1.26 -14.98 -1.92
C PHE A 182 -0.10 -15.40 -2.50
N PHE A 183 -0.53 -14.77 -3.60
CA PHE A 183 -1.83 -15.10 -4.21
C PHE A 183 -1.88 -16.51 -4.80
N ILE A 184 -0.76 -17.05 -5.32
CA ILE A 184 -0.68 -18.45 -5.77
C ILE A 184 -0.88 -19.40 -4.58
N LEU A 185 -0.17 -19.17 -3.47
CA LEU A 185 -0.30 -19.98 -2.26
C LEU A 185 -1.73 -19.92 -1.70
N LYS A 186 -2.30 -18.72 -1.63
CA LYS A 186 -3.68 -18.51 -1.20
C LYS A 186 -4.66 -19.34 -2.03
N ASP A 187 -4.56 -19.30 -3.35
CA ASP A 187 -5.44 -20.06 -4.25
C ASP A 187 -5.34 -21.57 -4.02
N LEU A 188 -4.14 -22.09 -3.75
CA LEU A 188 -3.93 -23.51 -3.46
C LEU A 188 -4.61 -23.91 -2.14
N VAL A 189 -4.45 -23.09 -1.10
CA VAL A 189 -5.09 -23.31 0.20
C VAL A 189 -6.62 -23.26 0.06
N GLU A 190 -7.16 -22.26 -0.64
CA GLU A 190 -8.60 -22.15 -0.90
C GLU A 190 -9.14 -23.37 -1.65
N LYS A 191 -8.46 -23.82 -2.72
CA LYS A 191 -8.86 -25.01 -3.49
C LYS A 191 -8.89 -26.26 -2.62
N TYR A 192 -7.89 -26.47 -1.77
CA TYR A 192 -7.86 -27.60 -0.85
C TYR A 192 -9.08 -27.62 0.07
N TRP A 193 -9.38 -26.49 0.72
CA TRP A 193 -10.53 -26.40 1.64
C TRP A 193 -11.87 -26.47 0.91
N ASP A 194 -11.96 -25.97 -0.31
CA ASP A 194 -13.17 -26.05 -1.14
C ASP A 194 -13.54 -27.48 -1.49
N ILE A 195 -12.55 -28.28 -1.89
CA ILE A 195 -12.75 -29.70 -2.16
C ILE A 195 -13.31 -30.37 -0.90
N LYS A 196 -12.68 -30.13 0.25
CA LYS A 196 -13.11 -30.68 1.53
C LYS A 196 -14.51 -30.18 1.97
N PHE A 197 -14.88 -28.95 1.62
CA PHE A 197 -16.18 -28.36 1.92
C PHE A 197 -17.28 -28.91 1.02
N LYS A 198 -17.06 -28.97 -0.30
CA LYS A 198 -18.02 -29.51 -1.28
C LYS A 198 -18.37 -30.97 -1.00
N ILE A 199 -17.36 -31.81 -0.71
CA ILE A 199 -17.57 -33.23 -0.36
C ILE A 199 -18.52 -33.37 0.84
N ASN A 200 -18.45 -32.45 1.81
CA ASN A 200 -19.22 -32.53 3.04
C ASN A 200 -20.61 -31.86 2.99
N ASN A 201 -20.88 -31.02 1.98
CA ASN A 201 -22.11 -30.22 1.89
C ASN A 201 -23.15 -30.71 0.87
N LEU A 202 -22.90 -31.83 0.20
CA LEU A 202 -23.85 -32.50 -0.72
C LEU A 202 -25.22 -32.86 -0.10
N LYS A 203 -25.45 -32.64 1.20
CA LYS A 203 -26.67 -33.02 1.93
C LYS A 203 -27.52 -31.85 2.46
N ARG A 204 -27.19 -30.58 2.15
CA ARG A 204 -27.97 -29.43 2.67
C ARG A 204 -28.92 -28.85 1.62
N ASN A 205 -30.22 -29.13 1.79
CA ASN A 205 -31.29 -28.40 1.11
C ASN A 205 -31.39 -26.98 1.68
N ILE A 206 -30.91 -25.98 0.93
CA ILE A 206 -31.07 -24.58 1.28
C ILE A 206 -32.45 -24.14 0.77
N LYS A 207 -33.35 -23.74 1.67
CA LYS A 207 -34.59 -23.03 1.29
C LYS A 207 -34.19 -21.65 0.75
N GLU A 208 -34.27 -21.46 -0.57
CA GLU A 208 -33.67 -20.31 -1.25
C GLU A 208 -34.56 -19.07 -1.38
N ASN A 209 -35.86 -19.16 -1.16
CA ASN A 209 -36.73 -18.05 -1.55
C ASN A 209 -37.01 -17.13 -0.34
N GLN A 210 -36.49 -15.88 -0.43
CA GLN A 210 -36.78 -14.67 0.37
C GLN A 210 -35.72 -14.14 1.36
N LYS A 211 -34.52 -14.72 1.48
CA LYS A 211 -33.49 -14.21 2.41
C LYS A 211 -32.77 -12.98 1.87
N LYS A 212 -32.65 -11.92 2.69
CA LYS A 212 -31.74 -10.78 2.40
C LYS A 212 -30.29 -11.25 2.41
N SER A 213 -29.52 -10.82 1.42
CA SER A 213 -28.14 -11.23 1.19
C SER A 213 -27.16 -10.15 1.64
N ILE A 214 -26.21 -10.53 2.50
CA ILE A 214 -25.14 -9.66 3.01
C ILE A 214 -23.82 -10.12 2.41
N LEU A 215 -23.13 -9.22 1.71
CA LEU A 215 -21.74 -9.42 1.29
C LEU A 215 -20.80 -9.02 2.42
N LEU A 216 -19.98 -9.95 2.88
CA LEU A 216 -18.98 -9.79 3.91
C LEU A 216 -17.61 -9.68 3.25
N LEU A 217 -16.98 -8.50 3.36
CA LEU A 217 -15.65 -8.26 2.83
C LEU A 217 -14.59 -8.51 3.90
N ASP A 218 -13.73 -9.49 3.61
CA ASP A 218 -12.49 -9.72 4.37
C ASP A 218 -12.68 -10.10 5.85
N PHE A 219 -13.84 -10.71 6.17
CA PHE A 219 -14.16 -11.22 7.51
C PHE A 219 -13.41 -12.51 7.85
N GLN A 220 -12.95 -12.63 9.09
CA GLN A 220 -12.34 -13.84 9.64
C GLN A 220 -13.34 -14.66 10.43
N LEU A 221 -13.56 -15.92 10.02
CA LEU A 221 -14.58 -16.77 10.62
C LEU A 221 -14.41 -16.98 12.13
N ILE A 222 -13.17 -17.16 12.58
CA ILE A 222 -12.86 -17.46 13.99
C ILE A 222 -13.13 -16.23 14.86
N ASN A 223 -12.49 -15.09 14.53
CA ASN A 223 -12.57 -13.87 15.34
C ASN A 223 -13.99 -13.30 15.41
N TYR A 224 -14.80 -13.49 14.36
CA TYR A 224 -16.15 -12.92 14.27
C TYR A 224 -17.25 -13.98 14.43
N TYR A 225 -16.95 -15.16 14.98
CA TYR A 225 -17.90 -16.27 14.99
C TYR A 225 -19.26 -15.90 15.60
N SER A 226 -19.28 -15.30 16.79
CA SER A 226 -20.52 -14.95 17.49
C SER A 226 -21.38 -13.98 16.67
N PHE A 227 -20.76 -12.97 16.07
CA PHE A 227 -21.44 -12.00 15.20
C PHE A 227 -22.02 -12.67 13.94
N LEU A 228 -21.20 -13.46 13.25
CA LEU A 228 -21.60 -14.18 12.04
C LEU A 228 -22.71 -15.20 12.34
N LYS A 229 -22.66 -15.84 13.51
CA LYS A 229 -23.68 -16.77 13.97
C LYS A 229 -25.01 -16.06 14.23
N GLY A 230 -24.97 -14.91 14.92
CA GLY A 230 -26.16 -14.07 15.12
C GLY A 230 -26.84 -13.68 13.81
N LEU A 231 -26.08 -13.19 12.82
CA LEU A 231 -26.65 -12.87 11.51
C LEU A 231 -27.20 -14.10 10.78
N SER A 232 -26.53 -15.25 10.88
CA SER A 232 -27.01 -16.50 10.27
C SER A 232 -28.32 -16.98 10.90
N ASP A 233 -28.49 -16.78 12.22
CA ASP A 233 -29.67 -17.21 12.97
C ASP A 233 -30.88 -16.28 12.68
N GLU A 234 -30.63 -15.00 12.42
CA GLU A 234 -31.60 -14.02 11.88
C GLU A 234 -31.96 -14.24 10.40
N ASN A 235 -31.65 -15.42 9.85
CA ASN A 235 -31.97 -15.82 8.48
C ASN A 235 -31.37 -14.95 7.36
N TYR A 236 -30.30 -14.19 7.60
CA TYR A 236 -29.54 -13.56 6.52
C TYR A 236 -28.76 -14.58 5.70
N ASN A 237 -28.63 -14.32 4.40
CA ASN A 237 -27.76 -15.09 3.52
C ASN A 237 -26.37 -14.45 3.49
N LEU A 238 -25.41 -15.05 4.21
CA LEU A 238 -24.05 -14.53 4.34
C LEU A 238 -23.17 -14.99 3.18
N ILE A 239 -22.66 -14.04 2.40
CA ILE A 239 -21.80 -14.28 1.26
C ILE A 239 -20.43 -13.67 1.54
N PHE A 240 -19.38 -14.48 1.48
CA PHE A 240 -18.02 -14.04 1.80
C PHE A 240 -17.20 -13.80 0.54
N LEU A 241 -16.43 -12.72 0.57
CA LEU A 241 -15.43 -12.37 -0.44
C LEU A 241 -14.18 -11.82 0.26
N ASN A 242 -13.12 -12.64 0.34
CA ASN A 242 -11.88 -12.24 1.00
C ASN A 242 -10.72 -12.14 0.00
N SER A 243 -9.95 -11.07 0.12
CA SER A 243 -8.75 -10.81 -0.66
C SER A 243 -7.48 -11.24 0.08
N ARG A 244 -7.38 -10.92 1.39
CA ARG A 244 -6.14 -11.05 2.17
C ARG A 244 -5.89 -12.42 2.75
N ARG A 245 -6.92 -13.21 3.07
CA ARG A 245 -6.75 -14.54 3.67
C ARG A 245 -7.81 -15.49 3.13
N PRO A 246 -7.49 -16.80 2.99
CA PRO A 246 -8.51 -17.81 2.74
C PRO A 246 -9.59 -17.72 3.82
N ILE A 247 -10.87 -17.76 3.41
CA ILE A 247 -12.01 -17.75 4.35
C ILE A 247 -11.92 -18.96 5.30
N ILE A 248 -11.56 -20.12 4.75
CA ILE A 248 -11.28 -21.35 5.48
C ILE A 248 -9.79 -21.62 5.30
N TRP A 249 -9.05 -21.69 6.40
CA TRP A 249 -7.60 -21.91 6.39
C TRP A 249 -7.14 -22.99 7.39
N ASN A 250 -8.00 -23.41 8.30
CA ASN A 250 -7.74 -24.46 9.29
C ASN A 250 -9.01 -25.25 9.64
N GLN A 251 -8.89 -26.23 10.53
CA GLN A 251 -10.04 -27.06 10.92
C GLN A 251 -11.12 -26.29 11.70
N GLU A 252 -10.73 -25.27 12.47
CA GLU A 252 -11.67 -24.49 13.26
C GLU A 252 -12.55 -23.61 12.38
N SER A 253 -11.95 -22.81 11.48
CA SER A 253 -12.65 -22.06 10.44
C SER A 253 -13.52 -22.97 9.56
N PHE A 254 -13.10 -24.21 9.32
CA PHE A 254 -13.90 -25.22 8.61
C PHE A 254 -15.11 -25.73 9.42
N LYS A 255 -15.01 -25.86 10.75
CA LYS A 255 -16.16 -26.20 11.60
C LYS A 255 -17.15 -25.03 11.63
N ILE A 256 -16.64 -23.82 11.79
CA ILE A 256 -17.46 -22.59 11.82
C ILE A 256 -18.22 -22.43 10.50
N SER A 257 -17.57 -22.62 9.35
CA SER A 257 -18.21 -22.46 8.04
C SER A 257 -19.43 -23.38 7.85
N LYS A 258 -19.43 -24.56 8.47
CA LYS A 258 -20.59 -25.46 8.49
C LYS A 258 -21.73 -24.94 9.37
N ASN A 259 -21.41 -24.27 10.47
CA ASN A 259 -22.41 -23.80 11.44
C ASN A 259 -23.18 -22.57 10.94
N ILE A 260 -22.55 -21.73 10.12
CA ILE A 260 -23.14 -20.48 9.58
C ILE A 260 -23.64 -20.62 8.13
N ASN A 261 -23.69 -21.85 7.59
CA ASN A 261 -24.06 -22.12 6.20
C ASN A 261 -23.31 -21.22 5.19
N LEU A 262 -21.98 -21.21 5.29
CA LEU A 262 -21.10 -20.34 4.50
C LEU A 262 -21.41 -20.42 2.99
N LYS A 263 -21.74 -19.28 2.39
CA LYS A 263 -21.61 -19.08 0.94
C LYS A 263 -20.40 -18.21 0.67
N LYS A 264 -19.63 -18.56 -0.35
CA LYS A 264 -18.49 -17.77 -0.80
C LYS A 264 -18.62 -17.46 -2.28
N ILE A 265 -18.14 -16.29 -2.68
CA ILE A 265 -18.00 -15.94 -4.09
C ILE A 265 -16.52 -15.88 -4.45
N GLN A 266 -16.22 -16.27 -5.67
CA GLN A 266 -14.88 -16.14 -6.25
C GLN A 266 -14.99 -15.24 -7.47
N LEU A 267 -14.11 -14.24 -7.54
CA LEU A 267 -13.97 -13.42 -8.72
C LEU A 267 -13.16 -14.19 -9.76
N GLU A 268 -13.60 -14.12 -11.01
CA GLU A 268 -12.86 -14.70 -12.11
C GLU A 268 -11.55 -13.95 -12.32
N LYS A 269 -10.45 -14.69 -12.51
CA LYS A 269 -9.12 -14.11 -12.70
C LYS A 269 -8.79 -14.01 -14.18
N LYS A 270 -9.55 -13.20 -14.92
CA LYS A 270 -9.28 -12.94 -16.33
C LYS A 270 -8.61 -11.58 -16.46
N TYR A 271 -7.30 -11.60 -16.71
CA TYR A 271 -6.52 -10.39 -16.95
C TYR A 271 -6.88 -9.77 -18.30
N ASP A 272 -7.42 -8.55 -18.29
CA ASP A 272 -7.53 -7.72 -19.48
C ASP A 272 -6.29 -6.83 -19.63
N TYR A 273 -5.24 -7.40 -20.22
CA TYR A 273 -3.98 -6.70 -20.44
C TYR A 273 -4.14 -5.48 -21.35
N LYS A 274 -5.07 -5.55 -22.33
CA LYS A 274 -5.31 -4.44 -23.26
C LYS A 274 -5.92 -3.27 -22.52
N GLU A 275 -6.95 -3.52 -21.73
CA GLU A 275 -7.61 -2.47 -20.95
C GLU A 275 -6.67 -1.91 -19.87
N SER A 276 -5.95 -2.77 -19.17
CA SER A 276 -4.94 -2.34 -18.18
C SER A 276 -3.91 -1.39 -18.79
N LYS A 277 -3.37 -1.73 -19.98
CA LYS A 277 -2.42 -0.88 -20.70
C LYS A 277 -3.05 0.44 -21.16
N ASN A 278 -4.28 0.41 -21.65
CA ASN A 278 -5.00 1.62 -22.05
C ASN A 278 -5.17 2.57 -20.87
N GLN A 279 -5.54 2.05 -19.69
CA GLN A 279 -5.72 2.85 -18.48
C GLN A 279 -4.38 3.45 -18.00
N THR A 280 -3.29 2.70 -18.04
CA THR A 280 -1.94 3.24 -17.77
C THR A 280 -1.60 4.42 -18.68
N ILE A 281 -1.87 4.30 -19.99
CA ILE A 281 -1.58 5.38 -20.95
C ILE A 281 -2.41 6.63 -20.63
N LYS A 282 -3.69 6.48 -20.31
CA LYS A 282 -4.56 7.60 -19.93
C LYS A 282 -4.08 8.29 -18.67
N ILE A 283 -3.69 7.53 -17.65
CA ILE A 283 -3.15 8.06 -16.39
C ILE A 283 -1.83 8.77 -16.61
N LYS A 284 -0.93 8.21 -17.42
CA LYS A 284 0.33 8.87 -17.76
C LYS A 284 0.08 10.23 -18.41
N LYS A 285 -0.81 10.27 -19.41
CA LYS A 285 -1.23 11.51 -20.05
C LYS A 285 -1.83 12.50 -19.05
N TYR A 286 -2.67 12.03 -18.13
CA TYR A 286 -3.23 12.86 -17.06
C TYR A 286 -2.13 13.48 -16.19
N LEU A 287 -1.13 12.69 -15.76
CA LEU A 287 0.00 13.19 -14.95
C LEU A 287 0.84 14.22 -15.70
N ASP A 288 1.04 14.02 -17.01
CA ASP A 288 1.76 14.96 -17.88
C ASP A 288 0.99 16.29 -18.06
N GLU A 289 -0.35 16.26 -18.00
CA GLU A 289 -1.23 17.42 -18.17
C GLU A 289 -1.47 18.23 -16.88
N ILE A 290 -1.03 17.75 -15.70
CA ILE A 290 -1.16 18.49 -14.43
C ILE A 290 -0.44 19.84 -14.53
N GLN A 291 -1.23 20.91 -14.59
CA GLN A 291 -0.74 22.30 -14.67
C GLN A 291 -0.40 22.88 -13.29
N ASP A 292 -1.24 22.62 -12.28
CA ASP A 292 -0.99 23.05 -10.91
C ASP A 292 -0.17 22.00 -10.18
N GLU A 293 1.13 22.24 -10.17
CA GLU A 293 2.11 21.38 -9.51
C GLU A 293 2.33 21.71 -8.03
N SER A 294 1.59 22.67 -7.46
CA SER A 294 1.79 23.13 -6.07
C SER A 294 1.70 22.01 -5.04
N ILE A 295 0.89 20.97 -5.30
CA ILE A 295 0.76 19.82 -4.38
C ILE A 295 2.06 19.03 -4.24
N PHE A 296 2.96 19.10 -5.22
CA PHE A 296 4.23 18.40 -5.25
C PHE A 296 5.39 19.27 -4.74
N HIS A 297 5.11 20.52 -4.37
CA HIS A 297 6.08 21.40 -3.77
C HIS A 297 6.18 21.13 -2.27
N ILE A 298 7.41 21.03 -1.77
CA ILE A 298 7.70 20.89 -0.35
C ILE A 298 8.69 21.99 0.01
N LYS A 299 8.24 22.95 0.84
CA LYS A 299 8.98 24.18 1.13
C LYS A 299 9.35 24.88 -0.19
N LYS A 300 10.65 25.10 -0.44
CA LYS A 300 11.18 25.75 -1.64
C LYS A 300 11.49 24.78 -2.79
N TYR A 301 11.27 23.48 -2.60
CA TYR A 301 11.64 22.45 -3.57
C TYR A 301 10.45 22.03 -4.42
N ASN A 302 10.65 21.92 -5.73
CA ASN A 302 9.70 21.28 -6.64
C ASN A 302 10.10 19.81 -6.86
N PHE A 303 9.21 18.88 -6.52
CA PHE A 303 9.39 17.43 -6.70
C PHE A 303 8.38 16.79 -7.67
N SER A 304 7.69 17.57 -8.51
CA SER A 304 6.64 17.10 -9.42
C SER A 304 7.06 15.90 -10.25
N GLU A 305 8.18 16.00 -10.95
CA GLU A 305 8.69 14.92 -11.81
C GLU A 305 8.91 13.61 -11.03
N ILE A 306 9.40 13.70 -9.79
CA ILE A 306 9.70 12.54 -8.97
C ILE A 306 8.41 11.93 -8.41
N PHE A 307 7.48 12.75 -7.90
CA PHE A 307 6.21 12.24 -7.39
C PHE A 307 5.31 11.70 -8.49
N LYS A 308 5.26 12.33 -9.68
CA LYS A 308 4.57 11.80 -10.86
C LYS A 308 5.13 10.43 -11.26
N LEU A 309 6.45 10.26 -11.24
CA LEU A 309 7.11 8.97 -11.50
C LEU A 309 6.70 7.90 -10.47
N ILE A 310 6.73 8.23 -9.17
CA ILE A 310 6.32 7.32 -8.08
C ILE A 310 4.87 6.87 -8.28
N ILE A 311 3.97 7.81 -8.59
CA ILE A 311 2.55 7.53 -8.82
C ILE A 311 2.38 6.60 -10.02
N LEU A 312 3.04 6.90 -11.15
CA LEU A 312 2.95 6.10 -12.37
C LEU A 312 3.46 4.67 -12.14
N GLU A 313 4.61 4.49 -11.50
CA GLU A 313 5.17 3.17 -11.22
C GLU A 313 4.28 2.35 -10.27
N LEU A 314 3.67 2.98 -9.26
CA LEU A 314 2.70 2.31 -8.40
C LEU A 314 1.47 1.85 -9.20
N ILE A 315 0.95 2.71 -10.09
CA ILE A 315 -0.20 2.39 -10.93
C ILE A 315 0.12 1.25 -11.88
N GLU A 316 1.25 1.30 -12.58
CA GLU A 316 1.69 0.22 -13.47
C GLU A 316 1.75 -1.14 -12.75
N LYS A 317 2.21 -1.15 -11.50
CA LYS A 317 2.27 -2.35 -10.66
C LYS A 317 0.90 -2.84 -10.17
N ARG A 318 -0.16 -2.03 -10.20
CA ARG A 318 -1.47 -2.34 -9.57
C ARG A 318 -2.65 -2.38 -10.54
N ILE A 319 -2.55 -1.70 -11.69
CA ILE A 319 -3.67 -1.47 -12.61
C ILE A 319 -4.32 -2.76 -13.11
N SER A 320 -3.52 -3.80 -13.37
CA SER A 320 -4.05 -5.08 -13.84
C SER A 320 -4.92 -5.79 -12.79
N GLU A 321 -4.55 -5.69 -11.51
CA GLU A 321 -5.34 -6.21 -10.40
C GLU A 321 -6.61 -5.40 -10.19
N ILE A 322 -6.52 -4.07 -10.31
CA ILE A 322 -7.65 -3.15 -10.22
C ILE A 322 -8.70 -3.43 -11.29
N VAL A 323 -8.28 -3.41 -12.57
CA VAL A 323 -9.16 -3.61 -13.73
C VAL A 323 -9.85 -4.97 -13.64
N MET A 324 -9.09 -6.02 -13.30
CA MET A 324 -9.66 -7.35 -13.11
C MET A 324 -10.69 -7.37 -11.98
N THR A 325 -10.36 -6.81 -10.81
CA THR A 325 -11.26 -6.83 -9.65
C THR A 325 -12.58 -6.14 -9.97
N ILE A 326 -12.52 -4.94 -10.56
CA ILE A 326 -13.71 -4.16 -10.94
C ILE A 326 -14.54 -4.94 -11.97
N CYS A 327 -13.93 -5.42 -13.06
CA CYS A 327 -14.66 -6.14 -14.10
C CYS A 327 -15.32 -7.42 -13.58
N SER A 328 -14.57 -8.25 -12.85
CA SER A 328 -15.07 -9.52 -12.34
C SER A 328 -16.16 -9.33 -11.29
N PHE A 329 -16.06 -8.28 -10.46
CA PHE A 329 -17.10 -8.00 -9.48
C PHE A 329 -18.36 -7.39 -10.12
N GLU A 330 -18.24 -6.50 -11.11
CA GLU A 330 -19.40 -6.02 -11.85
C GLU A 330 -20.18 -7.15 -12.55
N GLU A 331 -19.51 -8.17 -13.09
CA GLU A 331 -20.20 -9.37 -13.61
C GLU A 331 -20.93 -10.16 -12.52
N LYS A 332 -20.36 -10.21 -11.29
CA LYS A 332 -21.06 -10.80 -10.15
C LYS A 332 -22.30 -10.00 -9.74
N LEU A 333 -22.24 -8.67 -9.77
CA LEU A 333 -23.41 -7.82 -9.47
C LEU A 333 -24.59 -8.07 -10.44
N LYS A 334 -24.32 -8.47 -11.69
CA LYS A 334 -25.38 -8.83 -12.66
C LYS A 334 -26.07 -10.15 -12.36
N THR A 335 -25.33 -11.10 -11.78
CA THR A 335 -25.79 -12.48 -11.57
C THR A 335 -26.23 -12.76 -10.13
N GLN A 336 -25.87 -11.87 -9.20
CA GLN A 336 -26.10 -12.05 -7.79
C GLN A 336 -26.53 -10.73 -7.14
N LYS A 337 -27.69 -10.77 -6.48
CA LYS A 337 -28.21 -9.64 -5.71
C LYS A 337 -27.55 -9.61 -4.32
N PHE A 338 -27.07 -8.42 -3.94
CA PHE A 338 -26.64 -8.11 -2.58
C PHE A 338 -27.53 -7.00 -2.04
N ASP A 339 -28.09 -7.20 -0.84
CA ASP A 339 -28.94 -6.19 -0.19
C ASP A 339 -28.09 -5.24 0.67
N MET A 340 -26.88 -5.63 1.05
CA MET A 340 -25.93 -4.82 1.83
C MET A 340 -24.51 -5.40 1.74
N ILE A 341 -23.51 -4.53 1.95
CA ILE A 341 -22.13 -4.92 2.26
C ILE A 341 -21.81 -4.59 3.72
N LEU A 342 -21.14 -5.52 4.40
CA LEU A 342 -20.36 -5.22 5.59
C LEU A 342 -18.88 -5.31 5.26
N THR A 343 -18.10 -4.34 5.72
CA THR A 343 -16.64 -4.34 5.60
C THR A 343 -15.99 -3.93 6.92
N LEU A 344 -14.80 -4.44 7.19
CA LEU A 344 -13.98 -4.07 8.35
C LEU A 344 -12.99 -2.93 8.05
N ASP A 345 -12.73 -2.69 6.77
CA ASP A 345 -11.76 -1.71 6.27
C ASP A 345 -12.21 -1.22 4.89
N ASP A 346 -11.95 0.03 4.55
CA ASP A 346 -12.22 0.64 3.25
C ASP A 346 -10.96 1.25 2.61
N SER A 347 -9.78 0.93 3.13
CA SER A 347 -8.54 1.60 2.74
C SER A 347 -7.68 0.79 1.77
N GLN A 348 -7.97 -0.50 1.62
CA GLN A 348 -7.20 -1.41 0.76
C GLN A 348 -7.76 -1.47 -0.67
N LEU A 349 -6.88 -1.73 -1.64
CA LEU A 349 -7.19 -1.68 -3.08
C LEU A 349 -8.37 -2.57 -3.47
N PHE A 350 -8.41 -3.80 -2.97
CA PHE A 350 -9.46 -4.75 -3.30
C PHE A 350 -10.81 -4.32 -2.72
N GLU A 351 -10.84 -4.04 -1.42
CA GLU A 351 -12.03 -3.65 -0.67
C GLU A 351 -12.60 -2.36 -1.25
N ARG A 352 -11.75 -1.35 -1.53
CA ARG A 352 -12.15 -0.13 -2.23
C ARG A 352 -12.77 -0.40 -3.58
N SER A 353 -12.16 -1.25 -4.40
CA SER A 353 -12.69 -1.57 -5.73
C SER A 353 -14.11 -2.13 -5.64
N VAL A 354 -14.35 -3.05 -4.70
CA VAL A 354 -15.68 -3.64 -4.45
C VAL A 354 -16.67 -2.61 -3.91
N ILE A 355 -16.25 -1.82 -2.91
CA ILE A 355 -17.07 -0.77 -2.28
C ILE A 355 -17.51 0.26 -3.32
N PHE A 356 -16.62 0.75 -4.19
CA PHE A 356 -16.97 1.72 -5.21
C PHE A 356 -17.93 1.14 -6.27
N SER A 357 -17.71 -0.10 -6.72
CA SER A 357 -18.67 -0.78 -7.60
C SER A 357 -20.06 -0.88 -6.97
N CYS A 358 -20.15 -1.12 -5.66
CA CYS A 358 -21.43 -1.18 -4.96
C CYS A 358 -22.07 0.19 -4.73
N LYS A 359 -21.30 1.23 -4.41
CA LYS A 359 -21.80 2.62 -4.32
C LYS A 359 -22.47 3.04 -5.63
N LYS A 360 -21.83 2.74 -6.77
CA LYS A 360 -22.38 2.99 -8.12
C LYS A 360 -23.71 2.27 -8.36
N ASN A 361 -23.94 1.13 -7.72
CA ASN A 361 -25.17 0.34 -7.82
C ASN A 361 -26.16 0.59 -6.66
N ASN A 362 -25.96 1.64 -5.86
CA ASN A 362 -26.80 2.01 -4.71
C ASN A 362 -26.97 0.88 -3.68
N ILE A 363 -25.96 0.02 -3.52
CA ILE A 363 -25.98 -1.03 -2.50
C ILE A 363 -25.50 -0.42 -1.17
N PRO A 364 -26.28 -0.50 -0.08
CA PRO A 364 -25.89 -0.01 1.23
C PRO A 364 -24.58 -0.64 1.71
N ILE A 365 -23.70 0.18 2.29
CA ILE A 365 -22.42 -0.26 2.84
C ILE A 365 -22.36 0.16 4.30
N ILE A 366 -22.10 -0.81 5.18
CA ILE A 366 -21.80 -0.55 6.59
C ILE A 366 -20.33 -0.91 6.82
N MET A 367 -19.57 0.07 7.28
CA MET A 367 -18.22 -0.16 7.79
C MET A 367 -18.31 -0.45 9.28
N MET A 368 -17.86 -1.64 9.67
CA MET A 368 -17.77 -2.04 11.07
C MET A 368 -16.38 -1.71 11.59
N GLN A 369 -16.30 -0.78 12.53
CA GLN A 369 -15.11 -0.60 13.33
C GLN A 369 -15.21 -1.54 14.54
N ASN A 370 -14.17 -2.33 14.77
CA ASN A 370 -13.99 -2.89 16.10
C ASN A 370 -13.72 -1.68 17.00
N GLY A 371 -14.61 -1.43 17.97
CA GLY A 371 -14.25 -0.55 19.06
C GLY A 371 -13.02 -1.15 19.75
N ASP A 372 -12.02 -0.32 20.02
CA ASP A 372 -10.98 -0.70 20.98
C ASP A 372 -11.69 -1.03 22.30
N VAL A 373 -11.66 -2.30 22.70
CA VAL A 373 -12.12 -2.74 24.03
C VAL A 373 -10.96 -2.66 25.00
#